data_AF-A0A432FVY9-F1
#
_entry.id   AF-A0A432FVY9-F1
#
_cell.length_a   1.000
_cell.length_b   1.000
_cell.length_c   1.000
_cell.angle_alpha   90.00
_cell.angle_beta   90.00
_cell.angle_gamma   90.00
#
_symmetry.space_group_name_H-M   'P 1'
#
loop_
_entity.id
_entity.type
_entity.pdbx_description
1 polymer ?
#
loop_
_entity_poly.entity_id
_entity_poly.type
_entity_poly.pdbx_seq_one_letter_code
_entity_poly.pdbx_strand_id
1 'polypeptide(L)'
;MAMMGMGGTTISRSYYREDGEARVEIQIVADSPMIQMFAMMMTNPMMMQGDPSTKVFRHNGKRGLMKHEKNSREWEATLLLGNGRIMVQVNGSNLADDSAVMAYLDALDLKKIENSLGQ
;
A
#
# COMPACT_ATOMS: atom_id res chain seq x y z
N MET A 1 14.39 8.14 6.07
CA MET A 1 15.03 9.20 5.27
C MET A 1 13.96 9.71 4.32
N ALA A 2 13.50 10.96 4.45
CA ALA A 2 12.47 11.51 3.55
C ALA A 2 13.15 11.95 2.26
N MET A 3 12.91 11.21 1.17
CA MET A 3 13.36 11.63 -0.17
C MET A 3 12.28 12.54 -0.75
N MET A 4 12.52 13.85 -0.75
CA MET A 4 11.73 14.81 -1.54
C MET A 4 12.07 14.59 -3.02
N GLY A 5 11.46 13.59 -3.65
CA GLY A 5 11.55 13.33 -5.08
C GLY A 5 10.25 13.74 -5.76
N MET A 6 10.34 14.63 -6.76
CA MET A 6 9.30 15.04 -7.71
C MET A 6 7.85 15.09 -7.14
N GLY A 7 7.53 16.19 -6.46
CA GLY A 7 6.15 16.65 -6.31
C GLY A 7 5.27 15.85 -5.35
N GLY A 8 5.82 15.26 -4.29
CA GLY A 8 5.03 14.62 -3.23
C GLY A 8 5.84 14.33 -1.97
N THR A 9 5.14 13.96 -0.91
CA THR A 9 5.76 13.49 0.35
C THR A 9 5.77 11.97 0.36
N THR A 10 6.98 11.38 0.43
CA THR A 10 7.15 9.93 0.56
C THR A 10 7.85 9.60 1.88
N ILE A 11 7.19 8.81 2.70
CA ILE A 11 7.71 8.30 3.98
C ILE A 11 7.75 6.79 3.89
N SER A 12 8.89 6.18 4.20
CA SER A 12 8.98 4.73 4.29
C SER A 12 9.65 4.26 5.57
N ARG A 13 9.26 3.06 6.01
CA ARG A 13 9.88 2.34 7.12
C ARG A 13 9.86 0.85 6.83
N SER A 14 11.01 0.21 7.01
CA SER A 14 11.15 -1.25 6.89
C SER A 14 11.32 -1.90 8.25
N TYR A 15 10.69 -3.05 8.41
CA TYR A 15 10.76 -3.93 9.55
C TYR A 15 11.27 -5.29 9.09
N TYR A 16 12.08 -5.93 9.93
CA TYR A 16 12.69 -7.22 9.65
C TYR A 16 12.38 -8.15 10.81
N ARG A 17 12.12 -9.42 10.49
CA ARG A 17 12.08 -10.48 11.49
C ARG A 17 13.49 -10.74 12.01
N GLU A 18 13.61 -11.25 13.24
CA GLU A 18 14.93 -11.45 13.88
C GLU A 18 15.86 -12.39 13.11
N ASP A 19 15.29 -13.36 12.37
CA ASP A 19 16.03 -14.24 11.47
C ASP A 19 16.53 -13.55 10.18
N GLY A 20 16.11 -12.32 9.92
CA GLY A 20 16.43 -11.53 8.74
C GLY A 20 15.76 -12.00 7.45
N GLU A 21 14.99 -13.09 7.49
CA GLU A 21 14.45 -13.74 6.29
C GLU A 21 13.17 -13.04 5.79
N ALA A 22 12.31 -12.59 6.70
CA ALA A 22 11.07 -11.89 6.35
C ALA A 22 11.21 -10.39 6.57
N ARG A 23 10.67 -9.60 5.64
CA ARG A 23 10.68 -8.14 5.68
C ARG A 23 9.30 -7.61 5.38
N VAL A 24 8.93 -6.53 6.07
CA VAL A 24 7.77 -5.71 5.72
C VAL A 24 8.22 -4.27 5.57
N GLU A 25 7.90 -3.65 4.44
CA GLU A 25 8.11 -2.23 4.19
C GLU A 25 6.77 -1.52 4.09
N ILE A 26 6.61 -0.48 4.90
CA ILE A 26 5.46 0.42 4.84
C ILE A 26 5.92 1.69 4.14
N GLN A 27 5.21 2.08 3.09
CA GLN A 27 5.41 3.31 2.35
C GLN A 27 4.13 4.13 2.37
N ILE A 28 4.24 5.41 2.67
CA ILE A 28 3.15 6.37 2.62
C ILE A 28 3.56 7.44 1.62
N VAL A 29 2.75 7.61 0.59
CA VAL A 29 2.91 8.63 -0.44
C VAL A 29 1.74 9.59 -0.31
N ALA A 30 2.00 10.89 -0.27
CA ALA A 30 0.99 11.93 -0.26
C ALA A 30 1.30 13.00 -1.31
N ASP A 31 0.23 13.62 -1.83
CA ASP A 31 0.28 14.75 -2.78
C ASP A 31 1.05 14.49 -4.08
N SER A 32 1.26 13.22 -4.45
CA SER A 32 1.97 12.85 -5.68
C SER A 32 1.02 12.67 -6.87
N PRO A 33 1.39 13.13 -8.08
CA PRO A 33 0.66 12.82 -9.32
C PRO A 33 0.44 11.32 -9.55
N MET A 34 1.36 10.48 -9.06
CA MET A 34 1.27 9.02 -9.18
C MET A 34 0.04 8.44 -8.48
N ILE A 35 -0.39 9.04 -7.36
CA ILE A 35 -1.57 8.56 -6.62
C ILE A 35 -2.83 8.75 -7.46
N GLN A 36 -2.91 9.86 -8.21
CA GLN A 36 -4.03 10.14 -9.11
C GLN A 36 -4.09 9.11 -10.24
N MET A 37 -2.93 8.75 -10.81
CA MET A 37 -2.84 7.69 -11.82
C MET A 37 -3.28 6.33 -11.27
N PHE A 38 -2.84 5.98 -10.06
CA PHE A 38 -3.23 4.74 -9.40
C PHE A 38 -4.74 4.71 -9.08
N ALA A 39 -5.30 5.81 -8.58
CA ALA A 39 -6.73 5.94 -8.33
C ALA A 39 -7.56 5.75 -9.60
N MET A 40 -7.12 6.35 -10.72
CA MET A 40 -7.75 6.15 -12.03
C MET A 40 -7.70 4.69 -12.46
N MET A 41 -6.56 4.01 -12.31
CA MET A 41 -6.42 2.57 -12.61
C MET A 41 -7.43 1.73 -11.79
N MET A 42 -7.55 1.98 -10.49
CA MET A 42 -8.51 1.26 -9.63
C MET A 42 -9.98 1.51 -10.00
N THR A 43 -10.30 2.63 -10.66
CA THR A 43 -11.66 2.92 -11.12
C THR A 43 -11.99 2.30 -12.47
N ASN A 44 -10.98 1.87 -13.25
CA ASN A 44 -11.20 1.29 -14.57
C ASN A 44 -11.20 -0.25 -14.50
N PRO A 45 -12.36 -0.92 -14.65
CA PRO A 45 -12.46 -2.38 -14.55
C PRO A 45 -11.60 -3.13 -15.56
N MET A 46 -11.37 -2.55 -16.75
CA MET A 46 -10.59 -3.20 -17.81
C MET A 46 -9.11 -3.34 -17.46
N MET A 47 -8.55 -2.35 -16.75
CA MET A 47 -7.15 -2.39 -16.30
C MET A 47 -6.97 -3.40 -15.16
N MET A 48 -7.94 -3.45 -14.27
CA MET A 48 -7.94 -4.37 -13.12
C MET A 48 -8.11 -5.84 -13.51
N GLN A 49 -8.91 -6.12 -14.54
CA GLN A 49 -9.15 -7.49 -15.03
C GLN A 49 -7.96 -8.06 -15.82
N GLY A 50 -7.02 -7.21 -16.24
CA GLY A 50 -5.83 -7.62 -16.99
C GLY A 50 -4.77 -8.34 -16.13
N ASP A 51 -4.79 -8.15 -14.81
CA ASP A 51 -3.80 -8.74 -13.91
C ASP A 51 -4.45 -9.72 -12.90
N PRO A 52 -4.34 -11.05 -13.15
CA PRO A 52 -4.91 -12.06 -12.25
C PRO A 52 -4.21 -12.13 -10.88
N SER A 53 -3.07 -11.45 -10.72
CA SER A 53 -2.36 -11.34 -9.44
C SER A 53 -2.97 -10.28 -8.52
N THR A 54 -3.95 -9.51 -8.99
CA THR A 54 -4.52 -8.39 -8.23
C THR A 54 -5.95 -8.63 -7.78
N LYS A 55 -6.27 -8.19 -6.56
CA LYS A 55 -7.60 -8.30 -5.95
C LYS A 55 -7.97 -7.02 -5.23
N VAL A 56 -9.14 -6.48 -5.54
CA VAL A 56 -9.69 -5.33 -4.81
C VAL A 56 -10.24 -5.80 -3.47
N PHE A 57 -9.94 -5.07 -2.41
CA PHE A 57 -10.53 -5.28 -1.09
C PHE A 57 -10.98 -3.96 -0.48
N ARG A 58 -11.71 -4.07 0.63
CA ARG A 58 -12.05 -2.94 1.48
C ARG A 58 -11.48 -3.19 2.87
N HIS A 59 -10.86 -2.16 3.45
CA HIS A 59 -10.33 -2.21 4.79
C HIS A 59 -10.72 -0.91 5.49
N ASN A 60 -11.44 -1.02 6.61
CA ASN A 60 -11.97 0.12 7.37
C ASN A 60 -12.74 1.14 6.50
N GLY A 61 -13.52 0.65 5.52
CA GLY A 61 -14.30 1.47 4.59
C GLY A 61 -13.48 2.13 3.47
N LYS A 62 -12.16 1.99 3.47
CA LYS A 62 -11.25 2.50 2.44
C LYS A 62 -11.03 1.42 1.37
N ARG A 63 -10.87 1.85 0.11
CA ARG A 63 -10.63 0.94 -1.02
C ARG A 63 -9.14 0.60 -1.09
N GLY A 64 -8.84 -0.68 -1.25
CA GLY A 64 -7.49 -1.18 -1.40
C GLY A 64 -7.34 -2.18 -2.54
N LEU A 65 -6.08 -2.45 -2.87
CA LEU A 65 -5.61 -3.39 -3.86
C LEU A 65 -4.60 -4.33 -3.19
N MET A 66 -4.86 -5.63 -3.22
CA MET A 66 -3.89 -6.65 -2.83
C MET A 66 -3.30 -7.23 -4.11
N LYS A 67 -1.98 -7.24 -4.22
CA LYS A 67 -1.24 -7.88 -5.31
C LYS A 67 -0.43 -9.05 -4.76
N HIS A 68 -0.56 -10.19 -5.41
CA HIS A 68 0.15 -11.42 -5.11
C HIS A 68 0.25 -12.31 -6.35
N GLU A 69 1.48 -12.58 -6.79
CA GLU A 69 1.74 -13.48 -7.91
C GLU A 69 1.75 -14.95 -7.46
N LYS A 70 1.27 -15.84 -8.31
CA LYS A 70 1.24 -17.28 -8.03
C LYS A 70 2.66 -17.80 -7.78
N ASN A 71 2.85 -18.50 -6.66
CA ASN A 71 4.15 -19.02 -6.19
C ASN A 71 5.15 -17.94 -5.76
N SER A 72 4.73 -16.68 -5.62
CA SER A 72 5.56 -15.65 -4.98
C SER A 72 5.41 -15.73 -3.46
N ARG A 73 6.42 -15.23 -2.74
CA ARG A 73 6.32 -14.93 -1.30
C ARG A 73 6.24 -13.43 -1.05
N GLU A 74 5.89 -12.69 -2.09
CA GLU A 74 5.68 -11.26 -2.07
C GLU A 74 4.19 -10.97 -2.00
N TRP A 75 3.86 -10.03 -1.14
CA TRP A 75 2.51 -9.57 -0.89
C TRP A 75 2.52 -8.06 -0.80
N GLU A 76 1.76 -7.40 -1.66
CA GLU A 76 1.65 -5.94 -1.66
C GLU A 76 0.20 -5.55 -1.41
N ALA A 77 -0.03 -4.79 -0.35
CA ALA A 77 -1.32 -4.17 -0.09
C ALA A 77 -1.21 -2.67 -0.23
N THR A 78 -1.98 -2.10 -1.16
CA THR A 78 -2.09 -0.66 -1.36
C THR A 78 -3.48 -0.17 -0.96
N LEU A 79 -3.55 0.91 -0.16
CA LEU A 79 -4.78 1.52 0.33
C LEU A 79 -4.81 3.01 -0.03
N LEU A 80 -5.96 3.48 -0.54
CA LEU A 80 -6.17 4.89 -0.82
C LEU A 80 -6.96 5.58 0.29
N LEU A 81 -6.42 6.70 0.79
CA LEU A 81 -7.01 7.56 1.81
C LEU A 81 -7.21 8.98 1.26
N GLY A 82 -7.94 9.84 1.99
CA GLY A 82 -8.09 11.26 1.66
C GLY A 82 -8.68 11.50 0.27
N ASN A 83 -9.64 10.68 -0.15
CA ASN A 83 -10.21 10.69 -1.51
C ASN A 83 -9.18 10.47 -2.63
N GLY A 84 -8.14 9.66 -2.39
CA GLY A 84 -7.11 9.37 -3.37
C GLY A 84 -5.99 10.41 -3.42
N ARG A 85 -5.78 11.16 -2.34
CA ARG A 85 -4.62 12.06 -2.17
C ARG A 85 -3.45 11.40 -1.44
N ILE A 86 -3.73 10.33 -0.69
CA ILE A 86 -2.74 9.60 0.10
C ILE A 86 -2.83 8.12 -0.26
N MET A 87 -1.68 7.51 -0.49
CA MET A 87 -1.50 6.11 -0.76
C MET A 87 -0.65 5.48 0.34
N VAL A 88 -1.18 4.45 0.98
CA VAL A 88 -0.45 3.64 1.96
C VAL A 88 -0.17 2.29 1.31
N GLN A 89 1.09 1.90 1.23
CA GLN A 89 1.54 0.63 0.68
C GLN A 89 2.25 -0.17 1.77
N VAL A 90 1.95 -1.46 1.84
CA VAL A 90 2.61 -2.41 2.71
C VAL A 90 3.11 -3.55 1.84
N ASN A 91 4.43 -3.62 1.70
CA ASN A 91 5.14 -4.59 0.89
C ASN A 91 5.78 -5.63 1.81
N GLY A 92 5.28 -6.86 1.76
CA GLY A 92 5.84 -8.00 2.45
C GLY A 92 6.70 -8.84 1.52
N SER A 93 7.87 -9.24 2.00
CA SER A 93 8.80 -10.13 1.28
C SER A 93 9.10 -11.36 2.12
N ASN A 94 9.18 -12.50 1.43
CA ASN A 94 9.38 -13.83 2.03
C ASN A 94 8.33 -14.17 3.10
N LEU A 95 7.07 -13.83 2.83
CA LEU A 95 5.93 -14.18 3.68
C LEU A 95 5.22 -15.43 3.16
N ALA A 96 4.72 -16.24 4.09
CA ALA A 96 3.93 -17.43 3.75
C ALA A 96 2.52 -17.07 3.25
N ASP A 97 1.94 -15.99 3.77
CA ASP A 97 0.60 -15.51 3.47
C ASP A 97 0.50 -13.98 3.69
N ASP A 98 -0.70 -13.42 3.50
CA ASP A 98 -0.98 -11.99 3.66
C ASP A 98 -1.18 -11.54 5.10
N SER A 99 -1.13 -12.44 6.08
CA SER A 99 -1.49 -12.13 7.48
C SER A 99 -0.63 -11.01 8.07
N ALA A 100 0.68 -11.04 7.81
CA ALA A 100 1.59 -10.02 8.30
C ALA A 100 1.28 -8.66 7.65
N VAL A 101 1.06 -8.62 6.33
CA VAL A 101 0.71 -7.39 5.60
C VAL A 101 -0.58 -6.79 6.15
N MET A 102 -1.61 -7.61 6.35
CA MET A 102 -2.89 -7.18 6.91
C MET A 102 -2.76 -6.71 8.35
N ALA A 103 -1.97 -7.41 9.18
CA ALA A 103 -1.71 -6.99 10.56
C ALA A 103 -1.00 -5.64 10.66
N TYR A 104 -0.05 -5.35 9.76
CA TYR A 104 0.56 -4.03 9.69
C TYR A 104 -0.45 -2.96 9.24
N LEU A 105 -1.32 -3.25 8.28
CA LEU A 105 -2.40 -2.34 7.91
C LEU A 105 -3.36 -2.05 9.07
N ASP A 106 -3.76 -3.09 9.81
CA ASP A 106 -4.63 -2.96 10.99
C ASP A 106 -3.98 -2.12 12.11
N ALA A 107 -2.66 -2.23 12.28
CA ALA A 107 -1.90 -1.49 13.29
C ALA A 107 -1.69 0.00 12.94
N LEU A 108 -1.89 0.41 11.68
CA LEU A 108 -1.74 1.79 11.27
C LEU A 108 -2.95 2.64 11.67
N ASP A 109 -2.70 3.78 12.30
CA ASP A 109 -3.73 4.80 12.55
C ASP A 109 -4.02 5.58 11.25
N LEU A 110 -4.85 4.99 10.38
CA LEU A 110 -5.19 5.55 9.08
C LEU A 110 -5.85 6.93 9.19
N LYS A 111 -6.63 7.18 10.25
CA LYS A 111 -7.27 8.48 10.48
C LYS A 111 -6.25 9.54 10.81
N LYS A 112 -5.28 9.24 11.67
CA LYS A 112 -4.20 10.17 12.00
C LYS A 112 -3.32 10.47 10.79
N ILE A 113 -3.03 9.46 9.96
CA ILE A 113 -2.31 9.65 8.70
C ILE A 113 -3.08 10.61 7.78
N GLU A 114 -4.37 10.34 7.56
CA GLU A 114 -5.25 11.17 6.73
C GLU A 114 -5.33 12.63 7.23
N ASN A 115 -5.44 12.85 8.53
CA ASN A 115 -5.46 14.19 9.12
C ASN A 115 -4.11 14.92 9.05
N SER A 116 -3.00 14.18 9.09
CA SER A 116 -1.65 14.78 9.13
C SER A 116 -1.12 15.11 7.74
N LEU A 117 -1.53 14.36 6.72
CA LEU A 117 -1.03 14.49 5.34
C LEU A 117 -2.10 14.96 4.35
N GLY A 118 -3.37 15.04 4.76
CA GLY A 118 -4.49 15.35 3.88
C GLY A 118 -4.88 16.83 3.77
N GLN A 119 -4.04 17.75 4.25
CA GLN A 119 -4.29 19.19 4.11
C GLN A 119 -4.16 19.63 2.65
#